data_AF-A0AB34YWF1-F1
#
_entry.id   AF-A0AB34YWF1-F1
#
_cell.length_a   1.000
_cell.length_b   1.000
_cell.length_c   1.000
_cell.angle_alpha   90.00
_cell.angle_beta   90.00
_cell.angle_gamma   90.00
#
_symmetry.space_group_name_H-M   'P 1'
#
loop_
_entity.id
_entity.type
_entity.pdbx_description
1 polymer ?
#
loop_
_entity_poly.entity_id
_entity_poly.type
_entity_poly.pdbx_seq_one_letter_code
_entity_poly.pdbx_strand_id
1 'polypeptide(L)'
;MSDETKTFMAIGESFAIHETVNHSSREYARGPVHVNPVEGFNARVRRTLAGVFRNISPQLADLYFHEMRFRWSQRIVSGQVMRKNRSGKQSLKTLWSRVPPALQLLQVFRSATGRQMRRSPRGGIIIKSSMVVFG
;
A
#
# COMPACT_ATOMS: atom_id res chain seq x y z
N MET A 1 10.95 14.92 -4.43
CA MET A 1 10.03 14.04 -3.69
C MET A 1 10.46 14.18 -2.25
N SER A 2 9.70 14.90 -1.44
CA SER A 2 10.11 15.21 -0.07
C SER A 2 8.90 15.11 0.84
N ASP A 3 9.05 14.29 1.86
CA ASP A 3 8.22 14.16 3.04
C ASP A 3 8.28 15.41 3.94
N GLU A 4 9.10 16.42 3.60
CA GLU A 4 9.18 17.72 4.29
C GLU A 4 7.93 18.61 4.12
N THR A 5 6.99 18.28 3.23
CA THR A 5 5.83 19.16 3.02
C THR A 5 4.95 19.22 4.27
N LYS A 6 4.59 20.43 4.70
CA LYS A 6 3.76 20.69 5.89
C LYS A 6 2.44 19.91 5.93
N THR A 7 1.89 19.58 4.77
CA THR A 7 0.69 18.74 4.65
C THR A 7 0.87 17.35 5.27
N PHE A 8 2.06 16.75 5.13
CA PHE A 8 2.35 15.45 5.74
C PHE A 8 2.54 15.55 7.25
N MET A 9 3.08 16.68 7.75
CA MET A 9 3.18 16.91 9.20
C MET A 9 1.79 16.94 9.87
N ALA A 10 0.84 17.67 9.27
CA ALA A 10 -0.53 17.73 9.78
C ALA A 10 -1.23 16.35 9.79
N ILE A 11 -0.99 15.53 8.76
CA ILE A 11 -1.48 14.15 8.73
C ILE A 11 -0.77 13.29 9.79
N GLY A 12 0.53 13.52 9.98
CA GLY A 12 1.37 12.84 10.96
C GLY A 12 0.90 13.00 12.40
N GLU A 13 0.28 14.14 12.75
CA GLU A 13 -0.29 14.39 14.08
C GLU A 13 -1.40 13.39 14.48
N SER A 14 -2.04 12.75 13.50
CA SER A 14 -3.06 11.72 13.74
C SER A 14 -2.47 10.35 14.11
N PHE A 15 -1.14 10.19 14.05
CA PHE A 15 -0.45 8.94 14.34
C PHE A 15 0.37 9.06 15.63
N ALA A 16 0.54 7.94 16.33
CA ALA A 16 1.29 7.92 17.59
C ALA A 16 2.76 8.37 17.44
N ILE A 17 3.36 8.11 16.28
CA ILE A 17 4.73 8.50 15.93
C ILE A 17 4.77 8.85 14.44
N HIS A 18 5.35 10.00 14.10
CA HIS A 18 5.62 10.41 12.74
C HIS A 18 7.04 10.99 12.65
N GLU A 19 7.86 10.42 11.76
CA GLU A 19 9.23 10.86 11.51
C GLU A 19 9.39 11.16 10.02
N THR A 20 10.25 12.14 9.72
CA THR A 20 10.52 12.61 8.36
C THR A 20 12.02 12.66 8.11
N VAL A 21 12.41 12.57 6.84
CA VAL A 21 13.79 12.64 6.38
C VAL A 21 13.98 13.88 5.51
N ASN A 22 15.06 14.63 5.73
CA ASN A 22 15.32 15.84 4.97
C ASN A 22 16.15 15.56 3.70
N HIS A 23 15.45 15.46 2.58
CA HIS A 23 16.04 15.20 1.28
C HIS A 23 16.84 16.41 0.77
N SER A 24 16.45 17.64 1.15
CA SER A 24 17.19 18.85 0.77
C SER A 24 18.61 18.88 1.37
N SER A 25 18.77 18.35 2.59
CA SER A 25 20.07 18.16 3.24
C SER A 25 20.79 16.86 2.83
N ARG A 26 20.33 16.18 1.76
CA ARG A 26 20.85 14.88 1.29
C ARG A 26 20.76 13.77 2.35
N GLU A 27 19.81 13.88 3.28
CA GLU A 27 19.44 12.79 4.17
C GLU A 27 18.44 11.89 3.43
N TYR A 28 18.71 10.59 3.34
CA TYR A 28 17.81 9.63 2.65
C TYR A 28 17.32 8.51 3.58
N ALA A 29 18.01 8.31 4.70
CA ALA A 29 17.62 7.39 5.75
C ALA A 29 18.25 7.81 7.08
N ARG A 30 17.48 7.75 8.16
CA ARG A 30 17.93 7.93 9.54
C ARG A 30 17.66 6.64 10.30
N GLY A 31 18.63 5.72 10.31
CA GLY A 31 18.44 4.40 10.91
C GLY A 31 17.28 3.64 10.25
N PRO A 32 16.21 3.27 11.00
CA PRO A 32 15.02 2.62 10.43
C PRO A 32 14.07 3.59 9.70
N VAL A 33 14.26 4.90 9.84
CA VAL A 33 13.40 5.94 9.25
C VAL A 33 13.81 6.18 7.81
N HIS A 34 12.93 5.82 6.88
CA HIS A 34 13.12 6.06 5.45
C HIS A 34 11.79 5.98 4.70
N VAL A 35 11.72 6.63 3.54
CA VAL A 35 10.50 6.65 2.69
C VAL A 35 10.40 5.48 1.72
N ASN A 36 11.43 4.63 1.59
CA ASN A 36 11.51 3.52 0.63
C ASN A 36 10.23 2.65 0.48
N PRO A 37 9.53 2.25 1.56
CA PRO A 37 8.30 1.46 1.45
C PRO A 37 7.18 2.21 0.71
N VAL A 38 7.05 3.52 0.97
CA VAL A 38 6.05 4.39 0.34
C VAL A 38 6.37 4.60 -1.13
N GLU A 39 7.64 4.81 -1.48
CA GLU A 39 8.06 4.91 -2.88
C GLU A 39 7.77 3.62 -3.65
N GLY A 40 8.05 2.47 -3.01
CA GLY A 40 7.74 1.15 -3.55
C GLY A 40 6.23 0.95 -3.79
N PHE A 41 5.39 1.44 -2.88
CA PHE A 41 3.94 1.42 -3.06
C PHE A 41 3.50 2.30 -4.23
N ASN A 42 3.99 3.54 -4.31
CA ASN A 42 3.69 4.47 -5.40
C ASN A 42 4.11 3.92 -6.77
N ALA A 43 5.27 3.28 -6.86
CA ALA A 43 5.72 2.59 -8.06
C ALA A 43 4.78 1.45 -8.47
N ARG A 44 4.22 0.71 -7.49
CA ARG A 44 3.25 -0.36 -7.76
C ARG A 44 1.89 0.19 -8.22
N VAL A 45 1.42 1.28 -7.61
CA VAL A 45 0.20 1.98 -8.03
C VAL A 45 0.33 2.38 -9.50
N ARG A 46 1.39 3.13 -9.85
CA ARG A 46 1.65 3.56 -11.25
C ARG A 46 1.69 2.40 -12.24
N ARG A 47 2.33 1.28 -11.88
CA ARG A 47 2.37 0.08 -12.74
C ARG A 47 1.00 -0.59 -12.86
N THR A 48 0.19 -0.58 -11.81
CA THR A 48 -1.17 -1.16 -11.83
C THR A 48 -2.11 -0.30 -12.68
N LEU A 49 -1.99 1.02 -12.59
CA LEU A 49 -2.67 1.96 -13.48
C LEU A 49 -2.30 1.70 -14.94
N ALA A 50 -1.00 1.67 -15.26
CA ALA A 50 -0.56 1.48 -16.64
C ALA A 50 -0.90 0.07 -17.20
N GLY A 51 -0.86 -0.97 -16.38
CA GLY A 51 -0.98 -2.36 -16.84
C GLY A 51 -2.36 -2.99 -16.70
N VAL A 52 -3.08 -2.70 -15.62
CA VAL A 52 -4.36 -3.38 -15.29
C VAL A 52 -5.55 -2.47 -15.58
N PHE A 53 -5.49 -1.20 -15.16
CA PHE A 53 -6.61 -0.27 -15.27
C PHE A 53 -6.38 0.71 -16.44
N ARG A 54 -6.79 0.33 -17.64
CA ARG A 54 -6.66 1.20 -18.83
C ARG A 54 -7.43 2.52 -18.68
N ASN A 55 -8.58 2.50 -17.99
CA ASN A 55 -9.36 3.70 -17.68
C ASN A 55 -9.90 3.60 -16.25
N ILE A 56 -9.73 4.66 -15.46
CA ILE A 56 -10.25 4.75 -14.10
C ILE A 56 -11.42 5.72 -14.07
N SER A 57 -12.57 5.20 -13.65
CA SER A 57 -13.71 6.01 -13.29
C SER A 57 -13.44 6.69 -11.94
N PRO A 58 -13.53 8.03 -11.85
CA PRO A 58 -13.40 8.75 -10.58
C PRO A 58 -14.41 8.28 -9.53
N GLN A 59 -15.60 7.85 -9.97
CA GLN A 59 -16.66 7.33 -9.09
C GLN A 59 -16.28 6.03 -8.37
N LEU A 60 -15.32 5.28 -8.91
CA LEU A 60 -14.85 4.00 -8.34
C LEU A 60 -13.39 4.08 -7.85
N ALA A 61 -12.81 5.27 -7.79
CA ALA A 61 -11.42 5.50 -7.40
C ALA A 61 -11.05 4.78 -6.10
N ASP A 62 -11.91 4.88 -5.09
CA ASP A 62 -11.70 4.25 -3.77
C ASP A 62 -11.60 2.73 -3.86
N LEU A 63 -12.42 2.09 -4.70
CA LEU A 63 -12.38 0.63 -4.89
C LEU A 63 -11.06 0.18 -5.53
N TYR A 64 -10.55 0.93 -6.51
CA TYR A 64 -9.26 0.65 -7.12
C TYR A 64 -8.12 0.77 -6.10
N PHE A 65 -8.14 1.82 -5.27
CA PHE A 65 -7.14 1.99 -4.21
C PHE A 65 -7.24 0.92 -3.12
N HIS A 66 -8.45 0.49 -2.76
CA HIS A 66 -8.66 -0.63 -1.85
C HIS A 66 -8.05 -1.93 -2.39
N GLU A 67 -8.24 -2.23 -3.67
CA GLU A 67 -7.63 -3.40 -4.31
C GLU A 67 -6.10 -3.32 -4.32
N MET A 68 -5.54 -2.16 -4.71
CA MET A 68 -4.10 -1.95 -4.73
C MET A 68 -3.48 -2.09 -3.34
N ARG A 69 -4.13 -1.51 -2.31
CA ARG A 69 -3.75 -1.66 -0.91
C ARG A 69 -3.80 -3.12 -0.48
N PHE A 70 -4.91 -3.81 -0.75
CA PHE A 70 -5.07 -5.22 -0.42
C PHE A 70 -3.92 -6.05 -1.00
N ARG A 71 -3.63 -5.92 -2.30
CA ARG A 71 -2.52 -6.61 -2.99
C ARG A 71 -1.14 -6.24 -2.44
N TRP A 72 -0.96 -5.02 -1.94
CA TRP A 72 0.28 -4.61 -1.30
C TRP A 72 0.48 -5.32 0.04
N SER A 73 -0.57 -5.37 0.85
CA SER A 73 -0.63 -5.95 2.19
C SER A 73 -0.62 -7.48 2.24
N GLN A 74 -0.84 -8.18 1.11
CA GLN A 74 -0.75 -9.65 1.01
C GLN A 74 0.69 -10.20 1.04
N ARG A 75 1.57 -9.60 1.87
CA ARG A 75 2.97 -10.01 2.02
C ARG A 75 3.33 -10.15 3.49
N ILE A 76 4.00 -11.24 3.81
CA ILE A 76 4.55 -11.53 5.13
C ILE A 76 6.05 -11.73 5.01
N VAL A 77 6.78 -11.34 6.06
CA VAL A 77 8.22 -11.58 6.14
C VAL A 77 8.44 -13.07 6.38
N SER A 78 9.04 -13.76 5.42
CA SER A 78 9.39 -15.18 5.56
C SER A 78 10.77 -15.40 6.17
N GLY A 79 11.63 -14.39 6.14
CA GLY A 79 12.97 -14.49 6.72
C GLY A 79 13.88 -13.37 6.24
N GLN A 80 15.17 -13.54 6.49
CA GLN A 80 16.22 -12.62 6.07
C GLN A 80 17.34 -13.42 5.40
N VAL A 81 17.83 -12.94 4.27
CA VAL A 81 18.91 -13.58 3.51
C VAL A 81 20.04 -12.58 3.33
N MET A 82 21.26 -13.03 3.57
CA MET A 82 22.45 -12.25 3.24
C MET A 82 22.69 -12.28 1.73
N ARG A 83 22.61 -11.12 1.09
CA ARG A 83 22.90 -10.96 -0.33
C ARG A 83 24.23 -10.26 -0.51
N LYS A 84 25.14 -10.89 -1.26
CA LYS A 84 26.39 -10.27 -1.69
C LYS A 84 26.17 -9.59 -3.04
N ASN A 85 26.61 -8.34 -3.16
CA ASN A 85 26.67 -7.66 -4.45
C ASN A 85 27.91 -8.11 -5.23
N ARG A 86 27.97 -7.77 -6.53
CA ARG A 86 29.13 -8.05 -7.40
C ARG A 86 30.45 -7.47 -6.86
N SER A 87 30.37 -6.40 -6.06
CA SER A 87 31.51 -5.76 -5.36
C SER A 87 31.87 -6.41 -4.02
N GLY A 88 31.30 -7.57 -3.67
CA GLY A 88 31.55 -8.26 -2.40
C GLY A 88 30.82 -7.70 -1.19
N LYS A 89 30.22 -6.49 -1.29
CA LYS A 89 29.44 -5.89 -0.20
C LYS A 89 28.26 -6.77 0.17
N GLN A 90 28.17 -7.12 1.44
CA GLN A 90 27.09 -7.95 1.98
C GLN A 90 25.98 -7.03 2.51
N SER A 91 24.74 -7.36 2.17
CA SER A 91 23.57 -6.65 2.68
C SER A 91 22.50 -7.65 3.09
N LEU A 92 21.92 -7.44 4.26
CA LEU A 92 20.83 -8.24 4.75
C LEU A 92 19.55 -7.80 4.03
N LYS A 93 18.85 -8.77 3.41
CA LYS A 93 17.62 -8.52 2.66
C LYS A 93 16.47 -9.32 3.25
N THR A 94 15.38 -8.63 3.53
CA THR A 94 14.11 -9.24 3.94
C THR A 94 13.53 -10.06 2.79
N LEU A 95 13.27 -11.34 3.06
CA LEU A 95 12.54 -12.24 2.19
C LEU A 95 11.04 -12.02 2.44
N TRP A 96 10.31 -11.76 1.36
CA TRP A 96 8.86 -11.59 1.40
C TRP A 96 8.19 -12.80 0.77
N SER A 97 7.24 -13.38 1.48
CA SER A 97 6.35 -14.43 0.96
C SER A 97 4.91 -13.91 0.88
N ARG A 98 4.08 -14.57 0.08
CA ARG A 98 2.66 -14.23 -0.02
C ARG A 98 1.90 -14.82 1.16
N VAL A 99 0.86 -14.11 1.61
CA VAL A 99 -0.11 -14.64 2.58
C VAL A 99 -0.83 -15.84 1.95
N PRO A 100 -0.93 -17.00 2.63
CA PRO A 100 -1.71 -18.14 2.14
C PRO A 100 -3.18 -17.76 1.87
N PRO A 101 -3.82 -18.26 0.78
CA PRO A 101 -5.19 -17.90 0.41
C PRO A 101 -6.22 -17.98 1.54
N ALA A 102 -6.12 -19.01 2.39
CA ALA A 102 -7.00 -19.19 3.54
C ALA A 102 -6.97 -18.01 4.53
N LEU A 103 -5.79 -17.42 4.76
CA LEU A 103 -5.63 -16.27 5.64
C LEU A 103 -6.02 -14.95 4.96
N GLN A 104 -5.99 -14.90 3.62
CA GLN A 104 -6.45 -13.72 2.88
C GLN A 104 -7.94 -13.48 3.07
N LEU A 105 -8.74 -14.57 3.13
CA LEU A 105 -10.19 -14.49 3.31
C LEU A 105 -10.57 -13.73 4.58
N LEU A 106 -9.84 -13.92 5.68
CA LEU A 106 -10.07 -13.20 6.93
C LEU A 106 -9.88 -11.68 6.77
N GLN A 107 -8.85 -11.25 6.02
CA GLN A 107 -8.63 -9.84 5.72
C GLN A 107 -9.69 -9.27 4.78
N VAL A 108 -10.15 -10.06 3.82
CA VAL A 108 -11.26 -9.66 2.94
C VAL A 108 -12.53 -9.46 3.77
N PHE A 109 -12.92 -10.43 4.61
CA PHE A 109 -14.14 -10.35 5.39
C PHE A 109 -14.15 -9.17 6.36
N ARG A 110 -13.03 -8.88 7.04
CA ARG A 110 -12.90 -7.69 7.91
C ARG A 110 -13.17 -6.37 7.18
N SER A 111 -12.87 -6.29 5.88
CA SER A 111 -13.05 -5.07 5.09
C SER A 111 -14.32 -5.07 4.22
N ALA A 112 -15.07 -6.18 4.26
CA ALA A 112 -16.28 -6.40 3.47
C ALA A 112 -17.57 -6.28 4.29
N THR A 113 -17.51 -6.33 5.63
CA THR A 113 -18.68 -6.15 6.50
C THR A 113 -19.36 -4.80 6.22
N GLY A 114 -20.65 -4.82 5.87
CA GLY A 114 -21.43 -3.63 5.56
C GLY A 114 -21.30 -3.10 4.13
N ARG A 115 -20.36 -3.60 3.32
CA ARG A 115 -20.23 -3.21 1.90
C ARG A 115 -21.02 -4.14 1.01
N GLN A 116 -22.01 -3.58 0.30
CA GLN A 116 -22.78 -4.33 -0.69
C GLN A 116 -22.57 -3.75 -2.08
N MET A 117 -21.88 -4.51 -2.93
CA MET A 117 -21.74 -4.21 -4.36
C MET A 117 -22.62 -5.16 -5.17
N ARG A 118 -23.38 -4.64 -6.12
CA ARG A 118 -24.18 -5.42 -7.05
C ARG A 118 -23.85 -5.05 -8.49
N ARG A 119 -24.01 -5.99 -9.41
CA ARG A 119 -23.99 -5.68 -10.84
C ARG A 119 -25.25 -4.90 -11.21
N SER A 120 -25.09 -3.84 -12.00
CA SER A 120 -26.23 -3.14 -12.60
C SER A 120 -26.75 -3.96 -13.78
N PRO A 121 -28.04 -3.81 -14.14
CA PRO A 121 -28.60 -4.44 -15.34
C PRO A 121 -27.87 -4.06 -16.64
N ARG A 122 -27.16 -2.92 -16.64
CA ARG A 122 -26.34 -2.43 -17.77
C ARG A 122 -24.88 -2.88 -17.70
N GLY A 123 -24.54 -3.84 -16.83
CA GLY A 123 -23.18 -4.37 -16.66
C GLY A 123 -22.24 -3.57 -15.75
N GLY A 124 -22.72 -2.45 -15.19
CA GLY A 124 -21.96 -1.61 -14.24
C GLY A 124 -21.93 -2.19 -12.82
N ILE A 125 -21.38 -1.42 -11.87
CA ILE A 125 -21.37 -1.75 -10.44
C ILE A 125 -22.20 -0.71 -9.70
N ILE A 126 -23.13 -1.17 -8.86
CA ILE A 126 -23.94 -0.34 -7.94
C ILE A 126 -23.47 -0.65 -6.52
N ILE A 127 -23.03 0.38 -5.81
CA ILE A 127 -22.73 0.30 -4.38
C ILE A 127 -24.02 0.60 -3.62
N LYS A 128 -24.60 -0.41 -2.97
CA LYS A 128 -25.82 -0.28 -2.16
C LYS A 128 -25.53 0.22 -0.74
N SER A 129 -24.33 -0.04 -0.23
CA SER A 129 -23.85 0.47 1.05
C SER A 129 -22.34 0.70 0.94
N SER A 130 -21.91 1.93 1.20
CA SER A 130 -20.51 2.37 1.11
C SER A 130 -19.77 2.28 2.46
N MET A 131 -20.49 2.27 3.58
CA MET A 131 -19.89 2.25 4.91
C MET A 131 -19.60 0.84 5.40
N VAL A 132 -18.38 0.68 5.92
CA VAL A 132 -18.03 -0.42 6.82
C VAL A 132 -18.65 -0.04 8.17
N VAL A 133 -19.77 -0.66 8.51
CA VAL A 133 -20.27 -0.59 9.89
C VAL A 133 -19.38 -1.53 10.69
N PHE A 134 -18.72 -0.98 11.73
CA PHE A 134 -17.67 -1.54 12.59
C PHE A 134 -16.23 -1.24 12.17
N GLY A 135 -15.64 -0.25 12.86
CA GLY A 135 -14.26 0.22 12.76
C GLY A 135 -14.14 1.64 13.29
#